data_AF-A0A842LDM6-F1
#
_entry.id   AF-A0A842LDM6-F1
#
_cell.length_a   1.000
_cell.length_b   1.000
_cell.length_c   1.000
_cell.angle_alpha   90.00
_cell.angle_beta   90.00
_cell.angle_gamma   90.00
#
_symmetry.space_group_name_H-M   'P 1'
#
loop_
_entity.id
_entity.type
_entity.pdbx_description
1 polymer ?
#
loop_
_entity_poly.entity_id
_entity_poly.type
_entity_poly.pdbx_seq_one_letter_code
_entity_poly.pdbx_strand_id
1 'polypeptide(L)'
;MTHILVALAEFERELIRERVMDGLKKAKKEGKRLGRPKTSVDVKKILELRLKGLSYRQIAKELKVSHTTVSRILNEDCESCRIDAGEGKNKCNKRRGA
;
A
#
# COMPACT_ATOMS: atom_id res chain seq x y z
N MET A 1 5.84 -6.05 -47.19
CA MET A 1 6.43 -4.72 -46.91
C MET A 1 5.61 -4.03 -45.81
N THR A 2 5.72 -4.50 -44.57
CA THR A 2 5.02 -3.94 -43.39
C THR A 2 5.98 -3.73 -42.21
N HIS A 3 7.15 -4.36 -42.24
CA HIS A 3 8.18 -4.29 -41.20
C HIS A 3 8.65 -2.86 -40.90
N ILE A 4 8.73 -1.98 -41.92
CA ILE A 4 9.14 -0.58 -41.74
C ILE A 4 8.09 0.19 -40.92
N LEU A 5 6.81 -0.01 -41.20
CA LEU A 5 5.73 0.64 -40.48
C LEU A 5 5.64 0.16 -39.03
N VAL A 6 5.90 -1.14 -38.80
CA VAL A 6 5.98 -1.71 -37.45
C VAL A 6 7.14 -1.10 -36.67
N ALA A 7 8.34 -1.02 -37.27
CA ALA A 7 9.52 -0.43 -36.62
C ALA A 7 9.29 1.06 -36.27
N LEU A 8 8.62 1.82 -37.13
CA LEU A 8 8.25 3.21 -36.85
C LEU A 8 7.23 3.32 -35.70
N ALA A 9 6.21 2.47 -35.67
CA ALA A 9 5.24 2.45 -34.58
C ALA A 9 5.87 2.11 -33.22
N GLU A 10 6.85 1.20 -33.20
CA GLU A 10 7.62 0.86 -32.00
C GLU A 10 8.48 2.04 -31.53
N PHE A 11 9.12 2.75 -32.47
CA PHE A 11 9.92 3.94 -32.17
C PHE A 11 9.07 5.06 -31.55
N GLU A 12 7.90 5.36 -32.13
CA GLU A 12 6.99 6.38 -31.58
C GLU A 12 6.49 6.00 -30.19
N ARG A 13 6.21 4.71 -29.96
CA ARG A 13 5.79 4.22 -28.64
C ARG A 13 6.88 4.41 -27.60
N GLU A 14 8.14 4.15 -27.94
CA GLU A 14 9.26 4.31 -27.00
C GLU A 14 9.49 5.79 -26.68
N LEU A 15 9.41 6.69 -27.66
CA LEU A 15 9.49 8.14 -27.43
C LEU A 15 8.38 8.66 -26.48
N ILE A 16 7.15 8.17 -26.66
CA ILE A 16 6.04 8.53 -25.76
C ILE A 16 6.33 8.04 -24.34
N ARG A 17 6.83 6.81 -24.21
CA ARG A 17 7.17 6.22 -22.92
C ARG A 17 8.25 7.01 -22.19
N GLU A 18 9.33 7.38 -22.88
CA GLU A 18 10.41 8.19 -22.31
C GLU A 18 9.86 9.50 -21.74
N ARG A 19 9.04 10.21 -22.51
CA ARG A 19 8.40 11.46 -22.09
C ARG A 19 7.53 11.29 -20.84
N VAL A 20 6.73 10.22 -20.78
CA VAL A 20 5.90 9.92 -19.60
C VAL A 20 6.78 9.64 -18.38
N MET A 21 7.85 8.86 -18.55
CA MET A 21 8.77 8.55 -17.45
C MET A 21 9.45 9.80 -16.91
N ASP A 22 9.87 10.72 -17.78
CA ASP A 22 10.48 11.98 -17.35
C ASP A 22 9.48 12.90 -16.64
N GLY A 23 8.24 12.95 -17.12
CA GLY A 23 7.14 13.62 -16.43
C GLY A 23 6.89 13.04 -15.02
N LEU A 24 6.87 11.71 -14.89
CA LEU A 24 6.73 11.04 -13.60
C LEU A 24 7.92 11.31 -12.66
N LYS A 25 9.16 11.29 -13.18
CA LYS A 25 10.35 11.65 -12.40
C LYS A 25 10.26 13.09 -11.89
N LYS A 26 9.83 14.03 -12.72
CA LYS A 26 9.63 15.43 -12.33
C LYS A 26 8.54 15.57 -11.26
N ALA A 27 7.37 14.96 -11.47
CA ALA A 27 6.28 14.98 -10.48
C ALA A 27 6.71 14.36 -9.13
N LYS A 28 7.51 13.29 -9.16
CA LYS A 28 8.08 12.67 -7.96
C LYS A 28 9.07 13.61 -7.25
N LYS A 29 9.92 14.34 -7.99
CA LYS A 29 10.84 15.36 -7.43
C LYS A 29 10.08 16.54 -6.81
N GLU A 30 8.96 16.94 -7.41
CA GLU A 30 8.06 17.97 -6.86
C GLU A 30 7.26 17.47 -5.64
N GLY A 31 7.40 16.20 -5.24
CA GLY A 31 6.69 15.63 -4.09
C GLY A 31 5.20 15.37 -4.35
N LYS A 32 4.74 15.44 -5.61
CA LYS A 32 3.35 15.11 -5.94
C LYS A 32 3.09 13.63 -5.66
N ARG A 33 1.98 13.34 -4.98
CA ARG A 33 1.54 11.97 -4.73
C ARG A 33 1.05 11.36 -6.04
N LEU A 34 1.73 10.30 -6.48
CA LEU A 34 1.35 9.52 -7.65
C LEU A 34 0.45 8.34 -7.22
N GLY A 35 -0.53 8.00 -8.08
CA GLY A 35 -1.44 6.88 -7.87
C GLY A 35 -2.68 7.20 -7.05
N ARG A 36 -3.46 6.15 -6.70
CA ARG A 36 -4.73 6.28 -5.98
C ARG A 36 -4.49 6.82 -4.57
N PRO A 37 -5.27 7.81 -4.08
CA PRO A 37 -5.15 8.28 -2.71
C PRO A 37 -5.42 7.13 -1.73
N LYS A 38 -4.67 7.11 -0.61
CA LYS A 38 -4.97 6.20 0.50
C LYS A 38 -6.31 6.63 1.09
N THR A 39 -7.19 5.67 1.38
CA THR A 39 -8.41 5.95 2.14
C THR A 39 -8.04 6.60 3.46
N SER A 40 -8.62 7.75 3.76
CA SER A 40 -8.48 8.41 5.06
C SER A 40 -9.20 7.55 6.10
N VAL A 41 -8.44 6.80 6.88
CA VAL A 41 -8.97 5.99 7.98
C VAL A 41 -8.27 6.40 9.25
N ASP A 42 -9.06 6.60 10.31
CA ASP A 42 -8.56 6.95 11.64
C ASP A 42 -7.86 5.74 12.28
N VAL A 43 -6.55 5.63 12.06
CA VAL A 43 -5.71 4.54 12.61
C VAL A 43 -5.84 4.45 14.14
N LYS A 44 -5.91 5.60 14.82
CA LYS A 44 -6.09 5.67 16.28
C LYS A 44 -7.36 4.97 16.75
N LYS A 45 -8.50 5.21 16.07
CA LYS A 45 -9.77 4.56 16.40
C LYS A 45 -9.71 3.05 16.18
N ILE A 46 -9.04 2.58 15.12
CA ILE A 46 -8.85 1.15 14.87
C ILE A 46 -8.08 0.50 16.03
N LEU A 47 -7.00 1.15 16.50
CA LEU A 47 -6.18 0.66 17.61
C LEU A 47 -6.96 0.64 18.93
N GLU A 48 -7.71 1.69 19.23
CA GLU A 48 -8.58 1.75 20.41
C GLU A 48 -9.64 0.65 20.41
N LEU A 49 -10.32 0.44 19.28
CA LEU A 49 -11.32 -0.63 19.15
C LEU A 49 -10.67 -2.02 19.25
N ARG A 50 -9.42 -2.15 18.78
CA ARG A 50 -8.67 -3.40 18.94
C ARG A 50 -8.29 -3.66 20.39
N LEU A 51 -7.90 -2.63 21.14
CA LEU A 51 -7.64 -2.72 22.59
C LEU A 51 -8.89 -3.09 23.38
N LYS A 52 -10.06 -2.63 22.95
CA LYS A 52 -11.37 -3.05 23.49
C LYS A 52 -11.72 -4.52 23.19
N GLY A 53 -10.88 -5.25 22.46
CA GLY A 53 -11.07 -6.67 22.18
C GLY A 53 -11.99 -6.99 21.01
N LEU A 54 -12.40 -5.99 20.22
CA LEU A 54 -13.29 -6.20 19.07
C LEU A 54 -12.60 -7.01 17.96
N SER A 55 -13.40 -7.79 17.24
CA SER A 55 -12.94 -8.56 16.08
C SER A 55 -12.74 -7.65 14.86
N TYR A 56 -11.87 -8.05 13.92
CA TYR A 56 -11.59 -7.26 12.71
C TYR A 56 -12.85 -6.95 11.89
N ARG A 57 -13.81 -7.88 11.84
CA ARG A 57 -15.09 -7.68 11.13
C ARG A 57 -16.01 -6.69 11.83
N GLN A 58 -16.00 -6.64 13.17
CA GLN A 58 -16.78 -5.67 13.92
C GLN A 58 -16.22 -4.25 13.74
N ILE A 59 -14.90 -4.10 13.84
CA ILE A 59 -14.20 -2.83 13.60
C ILE A 59 -14.46 -2.31 12.18
N ALA A 60 -14.42 -3.21 11.19
CA ALA A 60 -14.70 -2.87 9.80
C ALA A 60 -16.14 -2.36 9.58
N LYS A 61 -17.13 -3.00 10.23
CA LYS A 61 -18.53 -2.57 10.17
C LYS A 61 -18.73 -1.20 10.82
N GLU A 62 -18.14 -0.99 11.99
CA GLU A 62 -18.26 0.24 12.78
C GLU A 62 -17.64 1.44 12.05
N LEU A 63 -16.48 1.23 11.43
CA LEU A 63 -15.75 2.27 10.70
C LEU A 63 -16.13 2.35 9.20
N LYS A 64 -17.08 1.53 8.73
CA LYS A 64 -17.51 1.45 7.32
C LYS A 64 -16.36 1.29 6.33
N VAL A 65 -15.35 0.51 6.70
CA VAL A 65 -14.19 0.17 5.86
C VAL A 65 -14.15 -1.32 5.59
N SER A 66 -13.45 -1.75 4.54
CA SER A 66 -13.30 -3.19 4.30
C SER A 66 -12.46 -3.83 5.40
N HIS A 67 -12.75 -5.10 5.74
CA HIS A 67 -11.95 -5.84 6.70
C HIS A 67 -10.47 -5.94 6.27
N THR A 68 -10.21 -5.95 4.95
CA THR A 68 -8.86 -5.95 4.38
C THR A 68 -8.10 -4.66 4.70
N THR A 69 -8.78 -3.50 4.73
CA THR A 69 -8.16 -2.24 5.16
C THR A 69 -7.80 -2.28 6.64
N VAL A 70 -8.68 -2.79 7.51
CA VAL A 70 -8.42 -2.93 8.95
C VAL A 70 -7.25 -3.89 9.21
N SER A 71 -7.24 -5.05 8.56
CA SER A 71 -6.18 -6.04 8.68
C SER A 71 -4.84 -5.48 8.18
N ARG A 72 -4.84 -4.77 7.05
CA ARG A 72 -3.64 -4.14 6.51
C ARG A 72 -3.04 -3.11 7.47
N ILE A 73 -3.86 -2.22 8.03
CA ILE A 73 -3.39 -1.19 8.98
C ILE A 73 -2.76 -1.86 10.21
N LEU A 74 -3.44 -2.84 10.81
CA LEU A 74 -2.93 -3.54 12.00
C LEU A 74 -1.68 -4.40 11.72
N ASN A 75 -1.47 -4.82 10.48
CA ASN A 75 -0.28 -5.55 10.05
C ASN A 75 0.89 -4.60 9.73
N GLU A 76 0.63 -3.45 9.10
CA GLU A 76 1.63 -2.38 8.87
C GLU A 76 2.16 -1.84 10.22
N ASP A 77 1.30 -1.69 11.23
CA ASP A 77 1.71 -1.32 12.59
C ASP A 77 2.60 -2.40 13.27
N CYS A 78 2.61 -3.64 12.76
CA CYS A 78 3.42 -4.73 13.30
C CYS A 78 4.82 -4.82 12.66
N GLU A 79 5.07 -4.12 11.54
CA GLU A 79 6.40 -4.07 10.90
C GLU A 79 7.40 -3.23 11.69
N SER A 80 6.93 -2.26 12.48
CA SER A 80 7.78 -1.48 13.41
C SER A 80 8.40 -2.35 14.51
N CYS A 81 7.83 -3.53 14.80
CA CYS A 81 8.34 -4.43 15.83
C CYS A 81 9.44 -5.40 15.30
N ARG A 82 9.84 -5.30 14.01
CA ARG A 82 10.91 -6.15 13.44
C ARG A 82 12.31 -5.54 13.50
N ILE A 83 12.44 -4.22 13.64
CA ILE A 83 13.75 -3.56 13.62
C ILE A 83 14.42 -3.58 15.00
N ASP A 84 13.63 -3.66 16.08
CA ASP A 84 14.15 -3.56 17.46
C ASP A 84 14.29 -4.91 18.20
N ALA A 85 14.05 -6.05 17.56
CA ALA A 85 14.12 -7.36 18.21
C ALA A 85 15.51 -8.02 18.10
N GLY A 86 16.50 -7.39 18.74
CA GLY A 86 17.64 -8.11 19.28
C GLY A 86 17.17 -9.09 20.35
N GLU A 87 17.63 -10.34 20.25
CA GLU A 87 17.57 -11.40 21.27
C GLU A 87 16.20 -11.75 21.89
N GLY A 88 15.64 -12.86 21.37
CA GLY A 88 14.91 -13.85 22.17
C GLY A 88 13.67 -13.36 22.91
N LYS A 89 12.49 -13.52 22.31
CA LYS A 89 11.22 -13.75 23.03
C LYS A 89 10.10 -14.22 22.10
N ASN A 90 9.72 -15.47 22.33
CA ASN A 90 8.42 -16.12 22.14
C ASN A 90 7.31 -15.34 21.40
N LYS A 91 7.06 -15.81 20.17
CA LYS A 91 5.75 -16.00 19.53
C LYS A 91 4.77 -14.83 19.68
N CYS A 92 4.92 -13.82 18.82
CA CYS A 92 3.81 -12.93 18.48
C CYS A 92 2.64 -13.80 17.99
N ASN A 93 1.62 -13.98 18.82
CA ASN A 93 0.47 -14.87 18.58
C ASN A 93 -0.50 -14.31 17.50
N LYS A 94 0.01 -13.50 16.56
CA LYS A 94 -0.76 -12.84 15.49
C LYS A 94 -0.63 -13.52 14.12
N ARG A 95 0.08 -14.65 14.01
CA ARG A 95 0.20 -15.43 12.74
C ARG A 95 -0.93 -16.43 12.49
N ARG A 96 -2.06 -16.36 13.19
CA ARG A 96 -3.19 -17.28 12.97
C ARG A 96 -4.44 -16.48 12.60
N GLY A 97 -4.66 -16.37 11.30
CA GLY A 97 -5.86 -15.83 10.71
C GLY A 97 -5.71 -15.95 9.21
N ALA A 98 -6.23 -17.07 8.69
CA ALA A 98 -6.24 -17.50 7.30
C ALA A 98 -6.62 -16.38 6.31
#